data_AF-A0A2P8QJQ4-F1
#
_entry.id   AF-A0A2P8QJQ4-F1
#
_cell.length_a   1.000
_cell.length_b   1.000
_cell.length_c   1.000
_cell.angle_alpha   90.00
_cell.angle_beta   90.00
_cell.angle_gamma   90.00
#
_symmetry.space_group_name_H-M   'P 1'
#
loop_
_entity.id
_entity.type
_entity.pdbx_description
1 polymer ?
#
loop_
_entity_poly.entity_id
_entity_poly.type
_entity_poly.pdbx_seq_one_letter_code
_entity_poly.pdbx_strand_id
1 'polypeptide(L)'
;MLEQHSSTAAESDFVDVAELQLQQELRSMFAVDTQTYLQTYINLVQKLQPQTWTADIQETYRCVHTIKGGAVTVGADGILYVSTILEDLLSDLRYLQIAPPLEDGQLSQMLAEAGELLTASLQVEATGEAAIAVVQPSVDRIAVLRQEIQQLYLPEANEQTKLFQEFAEQGFDLVVLDLEMAIEELPDRGQVPPEVIKIAKQTLQQLIQIGNDLEFEAGWLDLLRYSKALLNRPESDFWRSQWSKYLSVLKDSARQGGKLPAGKGAGTSRDEPVSYTHL
;
A
#
# COMPACT_ATOMS: atom_id res chain seq x y z
N MET A 1 6.82 -65.64 15.35
CA MET A 1 6.92 -64.26 15.84
C MET A 1 7.39 -63.36 14.69
N LEU A 2 6.59 -63.28 13.62
CA LEU A 2 6.90 -62.57 12.37
C LEU A 2 5.56 -62.14 11.77
N GLU A 3 4.92 -61.11 12.33
CA GLU A 3 3.69 -60.55 11.72
C GLU A 3 3.30 -59.15 12.21
N GLN A 4 4.16 -58.41 12.91
CA GLN A 4 3.83 -57.06 13.41
C GLN A 4 4.55 -55.89 12.72
N HIS A 5 5.40 -56.14 11.72
CA HIS A 5 6.09 -55.06 10.98
C HIS A 5 5.43 -54.64 9.66
N SER A 6 4.37 -55.33 9.19
CA SER A 6 3.75 -55.04 7.89
C SER A 6 2.63 -54.00 7.94
N SER A 7 2.03 -53.74 9.12
CA SER A 7 0.84 -52.86 9.23
C SER A 7 1.20 -51.38 9.26
N THR A 8 2.32 -51.02 9.89
CA THR A 8 2.72 -49.61 10.11
C THR A 8 3.30 -48.97 8.84
N ALA A 9 3.99 -49.73 8.00
CA ALA A 9 4.52 -49.26 6.72
C ALA A 9 3.40 -49.03 5.68
N ALA A 10 2.37 -49.89 5.67
CA ALA A 10 1.22 -49.74 4.79
C ALA A 10 0.34 -48.53 5.19
N GLU A 11 0.21 -48.24 6.49
CA GLU A 11 -0.50 -47.05 6.97
C GLU A 11 0.28 -45.75 6.69
N SER A 12 1.61 -45.74 6.83
CA SER A 12 2.43 -44.56 6.47
C SER A 12 2.41 -44.27 4.97
N ASP A 13 2.51 -45.31 4.13
CA ASP A 13 2.47 -45.16 2.67
C ASP A 13 1.09 -44.70 2.17
N PHE A 14 0.01 -45.09 2.86
CA PHE A 14 -1.35 -44.66 2.50
C PHE A 14 -1.64 -43.20 2.89
N VAL A 15 -1.10 -42.76 4.03
CA VAL A 15 -1.20 -41.35 4.47
C VAL A 15 -0.39 -40.44 3.55
N ASP A 16 0.80 -40.85 3.12
CA ASP A 16 1.66 -40.11 2.19
C ASP A 16 1.00 -39.94 0.80
N VAL A 17 0.39 -41.01 0.27
CA VAL A 17 -0.34 -40.94 -1.02
C VAL A 17 -1.58 -40.03 -0.94
N ALA A 18 -2.34 -40.09 0.15
CA ALA A 18 -3.51 -39.24 0.34
C ALA A 18 -3.13 -37.75 0.47
N GLU A 19 -2.03 -37.46 1.17
CA GLU A 19 -1.49 -36.11 1.33
C GLU A 19 -1.00 -35.53 -0.01
N LEU A 20 -0.28 -36.33 -0.80
CA LEU A 20 0.17 -35.95 -2.14
C LEU A 20 -1.01 -35.70 -3.10
N GLN A 21 -2.06 -36.52 -3.03
CA GLN A 21 -3.28 -36.32 -3.82
C GLN A 21 -3.98 -35.01 -3.43
N LEU A 22 -4.14 -34.75 -2.13
CA LEU A 22 -4.71 -33.51 -1.64
C LEU A 22 -3.88 -32.30 -2.09
N GLN A 23 -2.56 -32.38 -2.01
CA GLN A 23 -1.68 -31.30 -2.47
C GLN A 23 -1.83 -31.03 -3.97
N GLN A 24 -2.00 -32.08 -4.78
CA GLN A 24 -2.22 -31.95 -6.22
C GLN A 24 -3.59 -31.34 -6.56
N GLU A 25 -4.64 -31.70 -5.80
CA GLU A 25 -5.95 -31.07 -5.92
C GLU A 25 -5.89 -29.57 -5.57
N LEU A 26 -5.24 -29.22 -4.45
CA LEU A 26 -5.04 -27.82 -4.05
C LEU A 26 -4.28 -27.02 -5.10
N ARG A 27 -3.21 -27.58 -5.68
CA ARG A 27 -2.47 -26.96 -6.79
C ARG A 27 -3.34 -26.76 -8.03
N SER A 28 -4.20 -27.73 -8.33
CA SER A 28 -5.12 -27.64 -9.48
C SER A 28 -6.17 -26.54 -9.29
N MET A 29 -6.76 -26.44 -8.09
CA MET A 29 -7.69 -25.36 -7.74
C MET A 29 -6.98 -23.99 -7.78
N PHE A 30 -5.80 -23.90 -7.18
CA PHE A 30 -4.98 -22.69 -7.23
C PHE A 30 -4.69 -22.23 -8.66
N ALA A 31 -4.38 -23.14 -9.58
CA ALA A 31 -4.12 -22.79 -10.97
C ALA A 31 -5.35 -22.18 -11.66
N VAL A 32 -6.55 -22.71 -11.39
CA VAL A 32 -7.82 -22.18 -11.94
C VAL A 32 -8.12 -20.80 -11.36
N ASP A 33 -8.01 -20.64 -10.04
CA ASP A 33 -8.25 -19.35 -9.39
C ASP A 33 -7.25 -18.29 -9.86
N THR A 34 -5.97 -18.67 -9.99
CA THR A 34 -4.91 -17.80 -10.49
C THR A 34 -5.18 -17.30 -11.90
N GLN A 35 -5.74 -18.11 -12.80
CA GLN A 35 -6.13 -17.65 -14.14
C GLN A 35 -7.18 -16.53 -14.08
N THR A 36 -8.10 -16.56 -13.12
CA THR A 36 -9.09 -15.50 -12.93
C THR A 36 -8.44 -14.18 -12.50
N TYR A 37 -7.47 -14.25 -11.58
CA TYR A 37 -6.71 -13.07 -11.17
C TYR A 37 -5.81 -12.53 -12.28
N LEU A 38 -5.15 -13.40 -13.05
CA LEU A 38 -4.33 -13.02 -14.20
C LEU A 38 -5.19 -12.37 -15.30
N GLN A 39 -6.38 -12.87 -15.58
CA GLN A 39 -7.29 -12.26 -16.53
C GLN A 39 -7.72 -10.86 -16.07
N THR A 40 -8.01 -10.71 -14.78
CA THR A 40 -8.33 -9.40 -14.18
C THR A 40 -7.15 -8.43 -14.31
N TYR A 41 -5.93 -8.89 -13.98
CA TYR A 41 -4.69 -8.14 -14.17
C TYR A 41 -4.54 -7.63 -15.61
N ILE A 42 -4.63 -8.54 -16.59
CA ILE A 42 -4.43 -8.22 -18.01
C ILE A 42 -5.47 -7.20 -18.47
N ASN A 43 -6.74 -7.41 -18.11
CA ASN A 43 -7.82 -6.51 -18.47
C ASN A 43 -7.63 -5.11 -17.87
N LEU A 44 -7.13 -5.01 -16.64
CA LEU A 44 -6.83 -3.74 -15.98
C LEU A 44 -5.67 -3.02 -16.67
N VAL A 45 -4.56 -3.71 -16.92
CA VAL A 45 -3.38 -3.14 -17.59
C VAL A 45 -3.71 -2.61 -18.98
N GLN A 46 -4.56 -3.31 -19.74
CA GLN A 46 -4.97 -2.89 -21.08
C GLN A 46 -5.88 -1.65 -21.10
N LYS A 47 -6.61 -1.38 -20.00
CA LYS A 47 -7.57 -0.27 -19.91
C LYS A 47 -7.11 0.87 -19.01
N LEU A 48 -5.85 0.88 -18.59
CA LEU A 48 -5.30 1.92 -17.74
C LEU A 48 -5.60 3.30 -18.32
N GLN A 49 -6.19 4.15 -17.50
CA GLN A 49 -6.56 5.51 -17.86
C GLN A 49 -6.38 6.44 -16.66
N PRO A 50 -6.08 7.73 -16.86
CA PRO A 50 -5.78 8.63 -15.76
C PRO A 50 -6.91 8.74 -14.71
N GLN A 51 -8.16 8.58 -15.14
CA GLN A 51 -9.35 8.76 -14.28
C GLN A 51 -9.56 7.59 -13.31
N THR A 52 -9.06 6.40 -13.62
CA THR A 52 -9.21 5.20 -12.77
C THR A 52 -7.88 4.67 -12.24
N TRP A 53 -6.77 5.37 -12.52
CA TRP A 53 -5.40 4.97 -12.18
C TRP A 53 -5.24 4.37 -10.78
N THR A 54 -5.63 5.10 -9.72
CA THR A 54 -5.44 4.63 -8.34
C THR A 54 -6.22 3.35 -8.05
N ALA A 55 -7.45 3.25 -8.57
CA ALA A 55 -8.29 2.06 -8.41
C ALA A 55 -7.76 0.88 -9.23
N ASP A 56 -7.34 1.12 -10.48
CA ASP A 56 -6.84 0.08 -11.37
C ASP A 56 -5.52 -0.51 -10.83
N ILE A 57 -4.55 0.34 -10.46
CA ILE A 57 -3.27 -0.11 -9.90
C ILE A 57 -3.46 -0.83 -8.55
N GLN A 58 -4.36 -0.33 -7.69
CA GLN A 58 -4.67 -1.01 -6.43
C GLN A 58 -5.25 -2.41 -6.67
N GLU A 59 -6.14 -2.58 -7.66
CA GLU A 59 -6.73 -3.87 -7.97
C GLU A 59 -5.72 -4.82 -8.65
N THR A 60 -4.88 -4.29 -9.55
CA THR A 60 -3.77 -5.03 -10.14
C THR A 60 -2.81 -5.56 -9.07
N TYR A 61 -2.46 -4.73 -8.08
CA TYR A 61 -1.69 -5.14 -6.91
C TYR A 61 -2.40 -6.23 -6.11
N ARG A 62 -3.71 -6.10 -5.84
CA ARG A 62 -4.48 -7.10 -5.09
C ARG A 62 -4.51 -8.46 -5.79
N CYS A 63 -4.62 -8.48 -7.11
CA CYS A 63 -4.52 -9.71 -7.90
C CYS A 63 -3.18 -10.40 -7.64
N VAL A 64 -2.06 -9.67 -7.78
CA VAL A 64 -0.71 -10.24 -7.58
C VAL A 64 -0.48 -10.65 -6.12
N HIS A 65 -0.93 -9.87 -5.14
CA HIS A 65 -0.86 -10.20 -3.71
C HIS A 65 -1.61 -11.51 -3.39
N THR A 66 -2.80 -11.68 -3.97
CA THR A 66 -3.61 -12.89 -3.78
C THR A 66 -2.94 -14.11 -4.41
N ILE A 67 -2.39 -13.96 -5.62
CA ILE A 67 -1.59 -15.00 -6.28
C ILE A 67 -0.39 -15.40 -5.41
N LYS A 68 0.35 -14.42 -4.87
CA LYS A 68 1.48 -14.66 -3.96
C LYS A 68 1.07 -15.48 -2.73
N GLY A 69 -0.01 -15.06 -2.06
CA GLY A 69 -0.54 -15.76 -0.87
C GLY A 69 -0.99 -17.19 -1.18
N GLY A 70 -1.67 -17.40 -2.32
CA GLY A 70 -2.05 -18.73 -2.79
C GLY A 70 -0.83 -19.61 -3.10
N ALA A 71 0.19 -19.04 -3.75
CA ALA A 71 1.42 -19.76 -4.11
C ALA A 71 2.18 -20.29 -2.89
N VAL A 72 2.26 -19.50 -1.81
CA VAL A 72 2.82 -19.96 -0.52
C VAL A 72 2.03 -21.15 0.02
N THR A 73 0.71 -21.09 -0.04
CA THR A 73 -0.18 -22.12 0.54
C THR A 73 -0.04 -23.47 -0.16
N VAL A 74 0.17 -23.48 -1.49
CA VAL A 74 0.25 -24.72 -2.28
C VAL A 74 1.69 -25.14 -2.64
N GLY A 75 2.70 -24.34 -2.25
CA GLY A 75 4.12 -24.58 -2.57
C GLY A 75 4.45 -24.35 -4.04
N ALA A 76 3.78 -23.42 -4.72
CA ALA A 76 4.04 -23.09 -6.13
C ALA A 76 5.17 -22.06 -6.23
N ASP A 77 6.40 -22.52 -5.99
CA ASP A 77 7.55 -21.62 -5.80
C ASP A 77 7.90 -20.78 -7.04
N GLY A 78 7.74 -21.31 -8.25
CA GLY A 78 8.02 -20.57 -9.48
C GLY A 78 7.23 -19.28 -9.58
N ILE A 79 5.90 -19.36 -9.43
CA ILE A 79 5.03 -18.18 -9.44
C ILE A 79 5.14 -17.35 -8.16
N LEU A 80 5.52 -17.95 -7.02
CA LEU A 80 5.82 -17.22 -5.79
C LEU A 80 6.98 -16.22 -5.99
N TYR A 81 8.09 -16.65 -6.58
CA TYR A 81 9.23 -15.76 -6.82
C TYR A 81 8.88 -14.62 -7.78
N VAL A 82 8.18 -14.92 -8.87
CA VAL A 82 7.81 -13.91 -9.89
C VAL A 82 6.75 -12.94 -9.35
N SER A 83 5.73 -13.43 -8.64
CA SER A 83 4.71 -12.57 -8.01
C SER A 83 5.30 -11.67 -6.93
N THR A 84 6.33 -12.11 -6.20
CA THR A 84 6.99 -11.29 -5.17
C THR A 84 7.64 -10.04 -5.77
N ILE A 85 8.43 -10.19 -6.83
CA ILE A 85 9.10 -9.03 -7.45
C ILE A 85 8.13 -8.14 -8.23
N LEU A 86 7.06 -8.70 -8.78
CA LEU A 86 6.00 -7.92 -9.43
C LEU A 86 5.15 -7.15 -8.43
N GLU A 87 4.85 -7.73 -7.28
CA GLU A 87 4.15 -7.04 -6.19
C GLU A 87 4.92 -5.80 -5.73
N ASP A 88 6.24 -5.94 -5.59
CA ASP A 88 7.16 -4.84 -5.29
C ASP A 88 7.10 -3.69 -6.30
N LEU A 89 7.09 -4.02 -7.60
CA LEU A 89 6.94 -3.04 -8.69
C LEU A 89 5.59 -2.32 -8.59
N LEU A 90 4.50 -3.07 -8.41
CA LEU A 90 3.16 -2.49 -8.28
C LEU A 90 3.00 -1.69 -6.99
N SER A 91 3.69 -2.07 -5.92
CA SER A 91 3.75 -1.32 -4.67
C SER A 91 4.33 0.07 -4.91
N ASP A 92 5.44 0.18 -5.65
CA ASP A 92 6.03 1.48 -5.99
C ASP A 92 5.03 2.36 -6.79
N LEU A 93 4.26 1.77 -7.71
CA LEU A 93 3.25 2.50 -8.51
C LEU A 93 2.01 2.91 -7.70
N ARG A 94 1.60 2.14 -6.69
CA ARG A 94 0.43 2.45 -5.84
C ARG A 94 0.54 3.80 -5.14
N TYR A 95 1.76 4.28 -4.96
CA TYR A 95 2.02 5.55 -4.32
C TYR A 95 1.80 6.76 -5.22
N LEU A 96 1.71 6.56 -6.54
CA LEU A 96 1.30 7.60 -7.46
C LEU A 96 -0.21 7.85 -7.33
N GLN A 97 -0.58 8.98 -6.71
CA GLN A 97 -1.98 9.41 -6.63
C GLN A 97 -2.49 9.99 -7.96
N ILE A 98 -1.57 10.48 -8.79
CA ILE A 98 -1.83 11.00 -10.12
C ILE A 98 -1.21 10.03 -11.11
N ALA A 99 -1.98 9.67 -12.13
CA ALA A 99 -1.48 8.80 -13.19
C ALA A 99 -0.23 9.41 -13.85
N PRO A 100 0.83 8.61 -14.07
CA PRO A 100 1.91 9.04 -14.94
C PRO A 100 1.39 9.24 -16.37
N PRO A 101 2.16 9.89 -17.28
CA PRO A 101 1.80 9.95 -18.69
C PRO A 101 1.58 8.53 -19.24
N LEU A 102 0.37 8.26 -19.75
CA LEU A 102 -0.02 6.95 -20.29
C LEU A 102 -0.15 6.97 -21.82
N GLU A 103 -0.02 8.14 -22.45
CA GLU A 103 -0.32 8.37 -23.86
C GLU A 103 0.63 7.63 -24.80
N ASP A 104 1.86 7.37 -24.36
CA ASP A 104 2.86 6.61 -25.12
C ASP A 104 2.66 5.09 -25.02
N GLY A 105 1.79 4.63 -24.12
CA GLY A 105 1.54 3.21 -23.84
C GLY A 105 2.72 2.45 -23.24
N GLN A 106 3.84 3.12 -22.93
CA GLN A 106 5.07 2.45 -22.54
C GLN A 106 4.92 1.76 -21.18
N LEU A 107 4.29 2.43 -20.19
CA LEU A 107 4.00 1.83 -18.89
C LEU A 107 3.08 0.61 -19.01
N SER A 108 2.00 0.72 -19.80
CA SER A 108 1.08 -0.40 -20.03
C SER A 108 1.78 -1.58 -20.69
N GLN A 109 2.71 -1.34 -21.62
CA GLN A 109 3.50 -2.40 -22.25
C GLN A 109 4.45 -3.08 -21.25
N MET A 110 5.11 -2.32 -20.39
CA MET A 110 5.99 -2.87 -19.34
C MET A 110 5.19 -3.72 -18.33
N LEU A 111 4.02 -3.25 -17.92
CA LEU A 111 3.12 -4.03 -17.04
C LEU A 111 2.58 -5.28 -17.76
N ALA A 112 2.22 -5.18 -19.03
CA ALA A 112 1.77 -6.34 -19.82
C ALA A 112 2.88 -7.40 -19.89
N GLU A 113 4.12 -7.00 -20.17
CA GLU A 113 5.28 -7.89 -20.17
C GLU A 113 5.46 -8.59 -18.81
N ALA A 114 5.37 -7.84 -17.70
CA ALA A 114 5.49 -8.43 -16.37
C ALA A 114 4.34 -9.43 -16.07
N GLY A 115 3.13 -9.16 -16.54
CA GLY A 115 1.98 -10.08 -16.45
C GLY A 115 2.15 -11.35 -17.27
N GLU A 116 2.77 -11.26 -18.46
CA GLU A 116 3.13 -12.41 -19.29
C GLU A 116 4.16 -13.30 -18.59
N LEU A 117 5.19 -12.71 -17.99
CA LEU A 117 6.21 -13.42 -17.20
C LEU A 117 5.58 -14.12 -15.98
N LEU A 118 4.66 -13.45 -15.28
CA LEU A 118 3.90 -14.05 -14.19
C LEU A 118 3.05 -15.23 -14.69
N THR A 119 2.35 -15.07 -15.81
CA THR A 119 1.52 -16.13 -16.40
C THR A 119 2.35 -17.35 -16.79
N ALA A 120 3.52 -17.14 -17.39
CA ALA A 120 4.44 -18.22 -17.75
C ALA A 120 4.94 -18.99 -16.51
N SER A 121 5.18 -18.29 -15.40
CA SER A 121 5.66 -18.91 -14.16
C SER A 121 4.66 -19.85 -13.48
N LEU A 122 3.37 -19.74 -13.80
CA LEU A 122 2.33 -20.65 -13.30
C LEU A 122 2.56 -22.10 -13.72
N GLN A 123 3.22 -22.32 -14.86
CA GLN A 123 3.49 -23.66 -15.41
C GLN A 123 4.73 -24.33 -14.81
N VAL A 124 5.43 -23.67 -13.88
CA VAL A 124 6.65 -24.20 -13.27
C VAL A 124 6.30 -25.14 -12.12
N GLU A 125 6.51 -26.43 -12.35
CA GLU A 125 6.27 -27.49 -11.35
C GLU A 125 7.44 -27.65 -10.37
N ALA A 126 8.64 -27.15 -10.71
CA ALA A 126 9.80 -27.22 -9.85
C ALA A 126 9.58 -26.43 -8.54
N THR A 127 10.26 -26.86 -7.48
CA THR A 127 10.24 -26.23 -6.14
C THR A 127 11.65 -25.86 -5.67
N GLY A 128 11.74 -25.01 -4.65
CA GLY A 128 12.99 -24.59 -4.02
C GLY A 128 14.00 -23.96 -4.98
N GLU A 129 15.25 -24.41 -4.90
CA GLU A 129 16.36 -23.92 -5.73
C GLU A 129 16.16 -24.21 -7.22
N ALA A 130 15.49 -25.32 -7.57
CA ALA A 130 15.21 -25.66 -8.96
C ALA A 130 14.14 -24.73 -9.55
N ALA A 131 13.16 -24.32 -8.76
CA ALA A 131 12.14 -23.35 -9.19
C ALA A 131 12.76 -22.00 -9.54
N ILE A 132 13.57 -21.44 -8.62
CA ILE A 132 14.21 -20.14 -8.85
C ILE A 132 15.13 -20.19 -10.07
N ALA A 133 15.89 -21.27 -10.28
CA ALA A 133 16.75 -21.39 -11.46
C ALA A 133 15.96 -21.34 -12.78
N VAL A 134 14.73 -21.88 -12.82
CA VAL A 134 13.84 -21.83 -14.00
C VAL A 134 13.29 -20.41 -14.22
N VAL A 135 12.87 -19.74 -13.16
CA VAL A 135 12.21 -18.42 -13.26
C VAL A 135 13.15 -17.24 -13.10
N GLN A 136 14.45 -17.46 -12.85
CA GLN A 136 15.44 -16.39 -12.67
C GLN A 136 15.42 -15.36 -13.80
N PRO A 137 15.32 -15.73 -15.10
CA PRO A 137 15.22 -14.75 -16.18
C PRO A 137 13.98 -13.85 -16.06
N SER A 138 12.85 -14.40 -15.62
CA SER A 138 11.62 -13.64 -15.38
C SER A 138 11.77 -12.68 -14.20
N VAL A 139 12.39 -13.14 -13.11
CA VAL A 139 12.66 -12.32 -11.92
C VAL A 139 13.59 -11.16 -12.28
N ASP A 140 14.68 -11.44 -12.98
CA ASP A 140 15.64 -10.42 -13.42
C ASP A 140 14.99 -9.42 -14.36
N ARG A 141 14.15 -9.88 -15.30
CA ARG A 141 13.46 -8.99 -16.23
C ARG A 141 12.48 -8.06 -15.52
N ILE A 142 11.69 -8.56 -14.56
CA ILE A 142 10.78 -7.70 -13.79
C ILE A 142 11.57 -6.71 -12.92
N ALA A 143 12.72 -7.11 -12.37
CA ALA A 143 13.59 -6.18 -11.65
C ALA A 143 14.10 -5.05 -12.56
N VAL A 144 14.47 -5.35 -13.81
CA VAL A 144 14.85 -4.33 -14.81
C VAL A 144 13.66 -3.44 -15.16
N LEU A 145 12.48 -4.00 -15.43
CA LEU A 145 11.26 -3.24 -15.69
C LEU A 145 10.93 -2.29 -14.52
N ARG A 146 11.06 -2.77 -13.28
CA ARG A 146 10.87 -1.95 -12.08
C ARG A 146 11.84 -0.77 -12.07
N GLN A 147 13.12 -0.98 -12.38
CA GLN A 147 14.11 0.10 -12.46
C GLN A 147 13.79 1.11 -13.57
N GLU A 148 13.38 0.63 -14.75
CA GLU A 148 12.96 1.49 -15.87
C GLU A 148 11.74 2.35 -15.48
N ILE A 149 10.72 1.74 -14.87
CA ILE A 149 9.54 2.44 -14.36
C ILE A 149 9.92 3.47 -13.30
N GLN A 150 10.81 3.11 -12.37
CA GLN A 150 11.28 4.03 -11.34
C GLN A 150 11.98 5.25 -11.94
N GLN A 151 12.84 5.05 -12.94
CA GLN A 151 13.56 6.15 -13.59
C GLN A 151 12.64 7.05 -14.42
N LEU A 152 11.66 6.48 -15.10
CA LEU A 152 10.78 7.20 -16.03
C LEU A 152 9.62 7.90 -15.32
N TYR A 153 9.03 7.25 -14.32
CA TYR A 153 7.75 7.68 -13.73
C TYR A 153 7.82 7.95 -12.23
N LEU A 154 8.89 7.49 -11.56
CA LEU A 154 9.10 7.72 -10.12
C LEU A 154 10.46 8.39 -9.81
N PRO A 155 10.93 9.38 -10.58
CA PRO A 155 12.28 9.94 -10.39
C PRO A 155 12.46 10.63 -9.02
N GLU A 156 11.37 11.04 -8.37
CA GLU A 156 11.34 11.62 -7.02
C GLU A 156 11.08 10.59 -5.91
N ALA A 157 10.81 9.32 -6.24
CA ALA A 157 10.64 8.25 -5.25
C ALA A 157 12.00 7.77 -4.73
N ASN A 158 12.73 8.67 -4.07
CA ASN A 158 13.88 8.34 -3.25
C ASN A 158 13.42 7.65 -1.94
N GLU A 159 14.36 7.09 -1.17
CA GLU A 159 14.08 6.47 0.14
C GLU A 159 13.25 7.40 1.05
N GLN A 160 13.46 8.71 0.93
CA GLN A 160 12.77 9.74 1.70
C GLN A 160 11.26 9.80 1.36
N THR A 161 10.88 9.77 0.09
CA THR A 161 9.46 9.68 -0.32
C THR A 161 8.79 8.40 0.18
N LYS A 162 9.52 7.28 0.25
CA LYS A 162 9.00 6.03 0.84
C LYS A 162 8.77 6.18 2.35
N LEU A 163 9.72 6.77 3.07
CA LEU A 163 9.58 7.07 4.50
C LEU A 163 8.36 7.96 4.78
N PHE A 164 8.09 8.93 3.91
CA PHE A 164 6.92 9.82 4.03
C PHE A 164 5.61 9.04 3.93
N GLN A 165 5.55 8.09 3.00
CA GLN A 165 4.38 7.25 2.78
C GLN A 165 4.20 6.22 3.88
N GLU A 166 5.27 5.59 4.35
CA GLU A 166 5.22 4.67 5.50
C GLU A 166 4.73 5.39 6.76
N PHE A 167 5.27 6.58 7.03
CA PHE A 167 4.75 7.40 8.12
C PHE A 167 3.28 7.75 7.90
N ALA A 168 2.88 8.23 6.73
CA ALA A 168 1.49 8.60 6.47
C ALA A 168 0.52 7.42 6.62
N GLU A 169 0.85 6.23 6.11
CA GLU A 169 -0.07 5.08 6.09
C GLU A 169 -0.04 4.23 7.36
N GLN A 170 1.07 4.21 8.11
CA GLN A 170 1.23 3.35 9.29
C GLN A 170 1.51 4.15 10.57
N GLY A 171 2.36 5.17 10.50
CA GLY A 171 2.80 5.93 11.67
C GLY A 171 1.83 7.02 12.11
N PHE A 172 1.18 7.70 11.17
CA PHE A 172 0.37 8.89 11.44
C PHE A 172 -0.84 8.54 12.29
N ASP A 173 -1.58 7.48 11.91
CA ASP A 173 -2.77 7.03 12.64
C ASP A 173 -2.41 6.61 14.07
N LEU A 174 -1.24 5.98 14.27
CA LEU A 174 -0.75 5.63 15.61
C LEU A 174 -0.46 6.87 16.46
N VAL A 175 0.10 7.92 15.88
CA VAL A 175 0.44 9.17 16.60
C VAL A 175 -0.82 9.94 17.00
N VAL A 176 -1.88 9.91 16.18
CA VAL A 176 -3.10 10.68 16.44
C VAL A 176 -4.18 9.90 17.20
N LEU A 177 -4.01 8.59 17.38
CA LEU A 177 -4.99 7.69 17.99
C LEU A 177 -5.55 8.20 19.33
N ASP A 178 -4.67 8.57 20.28
CA ASP A 178 -5.10 9.05 21.60
C ASP A 178 -5.96 10.32 21.50
N LEU A 179 -5.65 11.19 20.53
CA LEU A 179 -6.42 12.41 20.28
C LEU A 179 -7.78 12.09 19.65
N GLU A 180 -7.81 11.19 18.67
CA GLU A 180 -9.06 10.77 18.03
C GLU A 180 -10.01 10.12 19.04
N MET A 181 -9.51 9.19 19.85
CA MET A 181 -10.28 8.58 20.93
C MET A 181 -10.81 9.63 21.91
N ALA A 182 -9.97 10.58 22.34
CA ALA A 182 -10.37 11.64 23.25
C ALA A 182 -11.43 12.59 22.65
N ILE A 183 -11.41 12.81 21.33
CA ILE A 183 -12.42 13.60 20.61
C ILE A 183 -13.74 12.81 20.49
N GLU A 184 -13.67 11.51 20.23
CA GLU A 184 -14.84 10.63 20.15
C GLU A 184 -15.60 10.52 21.48
N GLU A 185 -14.92 10.70 22.61
CA GLU A 185 -15.52 10.69 23.95
C GLU A 185 -16.12 12.05 24.39
N LEU A 186 -15.93 13.13 23.61
CA LEU A 186 -16.43 14.46 23.99
C LEU A 186 -17.96 14.51 24.12
N PRO A 187 -18.56 15.32 24.99
CA PRO A 187 -20.00 15.50 24.98
C PRO A 187 -20.47 16.16 23.66
N ASP A 188 -21.72 15.91 23.24
CA ASP A 188 -22.30 16.52 22.02
C ASP A 188 -22.28 18.05 22.05
N ARG A 189 -22.30 18.65 23.25
CA ARG A 189 -22.28 20.10 23.48
C ARG A 189 -21.50 20.40 24.75
N GLY A 190 -20.97 21.62 24.83
CA GLY A 190 -20.23 22.11 25.99
C GLY A 190 -18.80 22.45 25.62
N GLN A 191 -17.94 22.47 26.63
CA GLN A 191 -16.52 22.77 26.44
C GLN A 191 -15.67 21.51 26.46
N VAL A 192 -14.63 21.51 25.63
CA VAL A 192 -13.61 20.48 25.56
C VAL A 192 -12.87 20.43 26.91
N PRO A 193 -12.76 19.26 27.56
CA PRO A 193 -12.05 19.14 28.82
C PRO A 193 -10.57 19.53 28.71
N PRO A 194 -9.96 20.11 29.75
CA PRO A 194 -8.54 20.50 29.74
C PRO A 194 -7.58 19.35 29.42
N GLU A 195 -7.90 18.12 29.83
CA GLU A 195 -7.09 16.94 29.52
C GLU A 195 -7.09 16.62 28.02
N VAL A 196 -8.22 16.77 27.32
CA VAL A 196 -8.29 16.58 25.86
C VAL A 196 -7.47 17.66 25.13
N ILE A 197 -7.49 18.90 25.63
CA ILE A 197 -6.65 19.98 25.10
C ILE A 197 -5.16 19.65 25.29
N LYS A 198 -4.79 19.03 26.42
CA LYS A 198 -3.41 18.61 26.70
C LYS A 198 -2.97 17.49 25.74
N ILE A 199 -3.80 16.48 25.52
CA ILE A 199 -3.55 15.41 24.54
C ILE A 199 -3.32 16.03 23.16
N ALA A 200 -4.21 16.93 22.71
CA ALA A 200 -4.07 17.60 21.42
C ALA A 200 -2.72 18.34 21.29
N LYS A 201 -2.32 19.09 22.32
CA LYS A 201 -1.01 19.78 22.32
C LYS A 201 0.17 18.81 22.26
N GLN A 202 0.10 17.68 22.95
CA GLN A 202 1.15 16.66 22.93
C GLN A 202 1.26 15.98 21.57
N THR A 203 0.13 15.57 20.98
CA THR A 203 0.07 15.02 19.62
C THR A 203 0.66 16.00 18.61
N LEU A 204 0.25 17.28 18.64
CA LEU A 204 0.79 18.30 17.74
C LEU A 204 2.30 18.51 17.93
N GLN A 205 2.80 18.44 19.17
CA GLN A 205 4.24 18.54 19.44
C GLN A 205 5.01 17.34 18.89
N GLN A 206 4.46 16.12 19.00
CA GLN A 206 5.05 14.93 18.39
C GLN A 206 5.07 15.04 16.87
N LEU A 207 3.98 15.50 16.25
CA LEU A 207 3.90 15.73 14.80
C LEU A 207 4.91 16.79 14.31
N ILE A 208 5.19 17.82 15.11
CA ILE A 208 6.27 18.78 14.82
C ILE A 208 7.62 18.07 14.83
N GLN A 209 7.91 17.27 15.86
CA GLN A 209 9.19 16.59 15.99
C GLN A 209 9.41 15.59 14.84
N ILE A 210 8.41 14.76 14.55
CA ILE A 210 8.47 13.78 13.46
C ILE A 210 8.68 14.48 12.12
N GLY A 211 7.97 15.58 11.87
CA GLY A 211 8.16 16.34 10.63
C GLY A 211 9.57 16.93 10.48
N ASN A 212 10.22 17.32 11.58
CA ASN A 212 11.61 17.75 11.54
C ASN A 212 12.57 16.57 11.28
N ASP A 213 12.32 15.42 11.92
CA ASP A 213 13.16 14.22 11.79
C ASP A 213 13.06 13.62 10.37
N LEU A 214 11.88 13.71 9.75
CA LEU A 214 11.63 13.32 8.36
C LEU A 214 12.01 14.43 7.36
N GLU A 215 12.44 15.61 7.82
CA GLU A 215 12.79 16.75 6.96
C GLU A 215 11.64 17.20 6.02
N PHE A 216 10.41 17.24 6.54
CA PHE A 216 9.25 17.72 5.79
C PHE A 216 9.39 19.18 5.36
N GLU A 217 8.76 19.50 4.23
CA GLU A 217 8.70 20.84 3.68
C GLU A 217 7.93 21.83 4.58
N ALA A 218 8.13 23.13 4.34
CA ALA A 218 7.57 24.20 5.16
C ALA A 218 6.03 24.17 5.28
N GLY A 219 5.34 23.61 4.28
CA GLY A 219 3.87 23.46 4.29
C GLY A 219 3.36 22.66 5.49
N TRP A 220 4.14 21.70 5.99
CA TRP A 220 3.84 20.92 7.18
C TRP A 220 3.69 21.80 8.43
N LEU A 221 4.69 22.65 8.66
CA LEU A 221 4.69 23.58 9.78
C LEU A 221 3.57 24.62 9.66
N ASP A 222 3.22 25.02 8.43
CA ASP A 222 2.11 25.94 8.19
C ASP A 222 0.74 25.31 8.52
N LEU A 223 0.52 24.04 8.16
CA LEU A 223 -0.67 23.30 8.58
C LEU A 223 -0.71 23.06 10.09
N LEU A 224 0.42 22.75 10.72
CA LEU A 224 0.49 22.60 12.18
C LEU A 224 0.25 23.92 12.90
N ARG A 225 0.63 25.07 12.32
CA ARG A 225 0.29 26.39 12.86
C ARG A 225 -1.21 26.66 12.87
N TYR A 226 -1.98 26.11 11.92
CA TYR A 226 -3.44 26.23 11.88
C TYR A 226 -4.13 25.61 13.10
N SER A 227 -3.51 24.60 13.73
CA SER A 227 -4.03 23.98 14.96
C SER A 227 -4.31 24.99 16.07
N LYS A 228 -3.60 26.13 16.12
CA LYS A 228 -3.86 27.21 17.09
C LYS A 228 -5.28 27.75 16.98
N ALA A 229 -5.81 27.89 15.77
CA ALA A 229 -7.18 28.35 15.57
C ALA A 229 -8.20 27.34 16.09
N LEU A 230 -7.93 26.05 15.89
CA LEU A 230 -8.77 24.96 16.39
C LEU A 230 -8.72 24.87 17.93
N LEU A 231 -7.53 24.96 18.52
CA LEU A 231 -7.33 24.94 19.97
C LEU A 231 -7.99 26.13 20.69
N ASN A 232 -8.13 27.28 20.02
CA ASN A 232 -8.76 28.48 20.59
C ASN A 232 -10.31 28.43 20.58
N ARG A 233 -10.89 27.39 19.98
CA ARG A 233 -12.35 27.18 19.89
C ARG A 233 -12.72 25.94 20.69
N PRO A 234 -12.93 26.05 22.02
CA PRO A 234 -13.07 24.89 22.89
C PRO A 234 -14.48 24.28 22.85
N GLU A 235 -15.29 24.52 21.81
CA GLU A 235 -16.62 23.93 21.72
C GLU A 235 -16.54 22.47 21.25
N SER A 236 -17.18 21.56 22.00
CA SER A 236 -17.08 20.11 21.75
C SER A 236 -17.67 19.69 20.39
N ASP A 237 -18.76 20.31 19.96
CA ASP A 237 -19.39 20.09 18.65
C ASP A 237 -18.49 20.58 17.50
N PHE A 238 -17.79 21.70 17.71
CA PHE A 238 -16.78 22.19 16.77
C PHE A 238 -15.61 21.20 16.67
N TRP A 239 -15.06 20.74 17.81
CA TRP A 239 -13.95 19.78 17.83
C TRP A 239 -14.30 18.47 17.12
N ARG A 240 -15.46 17.89 17.44
CA ARG A 240 -15.97 16.66 16.81
C ARG A 240 -16.12 16.77 15.29
N SER A 241 -16.45 17.95 14.76
CA SER A 241 -16.69 18.15 13.32
C SER A 241 -15.45 18.57 12.52
N GLN A 242 -14.44 19.14 13.18
CA GLN A 242 -13.31 19.80 12.50
C GLN A 242 -12.01 19.02 12.59
N TRP A 243 -11.74 18.33 13.70
CA TRP A 243 -10.45 17.67 13.88
C TRP A 243 -10.23 16.52 12.92
N SER A 244 -11.24 15.70 12.62
CA SER A 244 -11.11 14.61 11.64
C SER A 244 -10.72 15.12 10.24
N LYS A 245 -11.35 16.23 9.79
CA LYS A 245 -10.99 16.89 8.52
C LYS A 245 -9.57 17.43 8.55
N TYR A 246 -9.18 18.06 9.65
CA TYR A 246 -7.85 18.61 9.82
C TYR A 246 -6.77 17.51 9.82
N LEU A 247 -6.99 16.42 10.56
CA LEU A 247 -6.07 15.29 10.62
C LEU A 247 -5.94 14.61 9.26
N SER A 248 -7.02 14.48 8.49
CA SER A 248 -6.96 14.01 7.10
C SER A 248 -6.08 14.89 6.21
N VAL A 249 -6.20 16.22 6.32
CA VAL A 249 -5.38 17.17 5.56
C VAL A 249 -3.91 17.09 5.96
N LEU A 250 -3.61 16.93 7.25
CA LEU A 250 -2.25 16.68 7.72
C LEU A 250 -1.72 15.36 7.17
N LYS A 251 -2.48 14.27 7.24
CA LYS A 251 -2.06 12.96 6.71
C LYS A 251 -1.72 13.05 5.22
N ASP A 252 -2.52 13.76 4.45
CA ASP A 252 -2.28 13.98 3.02
C ASP A 252 -1.01 14.81 2.76
N SER A 253 -0.74 15.81 3.61
CA SER A 253 0.49 16.59 3.55
C SER A 253 1.71 15.76 3.92
N ALA A 254 1.63 14.93 4.97
CA ALA A 254 2.69 14.01 5.37
C ALA A 254 3.04 13.03 4.23
N ARG A 255 2.03 12.49 3.55
CA ARG A 255 2.22 11.60 2.38
C ARG A 255 2.99 12.28 1.24
N GLN A 256 2.90 13.60 1.14
CA GLN A 256 3.55 14.42 0.12
C GLN A 256 4.82 15.13 0.64
N GLY A 257 5.39 14.65 1.76
CA GLY A 257 6.63 15.21 2.31
C GLY A 257 6.48 16.59 2.94
N GLY A 258 5.29 16.92 3.45
CA GLY A 258 5.00 18.21 4.05
C GLY A 258 4.59 19.30 3.06
N LYS A 259 4.34 18.95 1.79
CA LYS A 259 3.76 19.89 0.81
C LYS A 259 2.33 20.24 1.19
N LEU A 260 1.90 21.45 0.82
CA LEU A 260 0.50 21.83 0.94
C LEU A 260 -0.32 21.07 -0.13
N PRO A 261 -1.50 20.51 0.21
CA PRO A 261 -2.32 19.79 -0.75
C PRO A 261 -2.70 20.67 -1.95
N ALA A 262 -2.40 20.20 -3.17
CA ALA A 262 -2.79 20.89 -4.40
C ALA A 262 -4.32 20.88 -4.55
N GLY A 263 -4.98 22.02 -4.28
CA GLY A 263 -6.44 22.13 -4.40
C GLY A 263 -7.17 23.02 -3.37
N LYS A 264 -6.48 23.69 -2.45
CA LYS A 264 -7.06 24.79 -1.64
C LYS A 264 -6.09 25.96 -1.53
N GLY A 265 -6.00 26.75 -2.61
CA GLY A 265 -5.32 28.05 -2.59
C GLY A 265 -4.29 28.29 -3.70
N ALA A 266 -4.69 28.18 -4.97
CA ALA A 266 -3.96 28.85 -6.04
C ALA A 266 -4.69 30.17 -6.36
N GLY A 267 -4.44 31.17 -5.53
CA GLY A 267 -4.96 32.53 -5.65
C GLY A 267 -3.93 33.50 -5.12
N THR A 268 -3.14 34.03 -6.02
CA THR A 268 -2.12 35.08 -5.86
C THR A 268 -2.50 36.21 -4.89
N SER A 269 -1.77 36.38 -3.79
CA SER A 269 -1.06 37.62 -3.43
C SER A 269 -0.37 37.47 -2.07
N ARG A 270 0.84 38.04 -1.96
CA ARG A 270 1.48 38.30 -0.66
C ARG A 270 0.67 39.41 0.03
N ASP A 271 0.36 39.22 1.32
CA ASP A 271 -0.27 40.16 2.27
C ASP A 271 -1.77 40.04 2.60
N GLU A 272 -2.40 38.88 2.47
CA GLU A 272 -3.65 38.59 3.21
C GLU A 272 -3.64 37.20 3.87
N PRO A 273 -4.17 37.06 5.10
CA PRO A 273 -4.32 35.74 5.72
C PRO A 273 -5.31 34.92 4.89
N VAL A 274 -4.82 33.83 4.29
CA VAL A 274 -5.63 32.87 3.55
C VAL A 274 -6.74 32.36 4.49
N SER A 275 -7.95 32.87 4.26
CA SER A 275 -9.12 32.50 5.02
C SER A 275 -9.58 31.13 4.52
N TYR A 276 -9.20 30.08 5.26
CA TYR A 276 -9.77 28.74 5.11
C TYR A 276 -11.19 28.72 5.68
N THR A 277 -12.08 29.54 5.13
CA THR A 277 -13.43 29.73 5.68
C THR A 277 -14.35 28.53 5.43
N HIS A 278 -13.92 27.50 4.69
CA HIS A 278 -14.70 26.29 4.41
C HIS A 278 -13.89 25.01 4.72
N LEU A 279 -13.49 24.88 5.99
CA LEU A 279 -13.23 23.60 6.67
C LEU A 279 -14.38 23.32 7.65
#